data_AF-A0A952RSQ4-F1
#
_entry.id   AF-A0A952RSQ4-F1
#
_cell.length_a   1.000
_cell.length_b   1.000
_cell.length_c   1.000
_cell.angle_alpha   90.00
_cell.angle_beta   90.00
_cell.angle_gamma   90.00
#
_symmetry.space_group_name_H-M   'P 1'
#
loop_
_entity.id
_entity.type
_entity.pdbx_description
1 polymer ?
#
loop_
_entity_poly.entity_id
_entity_poly.type
_entity_poly.pdbx_seq_one_letter_code
_entity_poly.pdbx_strand_id
1 'polypeptide(L)'
;MEDVRSVEYRALRETDTKALAKYTQLVELTLRGAPGRLTDASGLAALKGLRELTIAELYELDAKRWPTSWRFDGLTIRGLNKADAAALAKSQEGAGALAIRGAKSDAWIAENLGNPFRHWEDDEPAFGRAAMAAWKKANAAARKLGAKAAKPKAKVVLDDLVKALNRVDAKHAIDTLRRDEAADAYFALARGMAVAAADAERWLDDLREW
;
A
#
# COMPACT_ATOMS: atom_id res chain seq x y z
N MET A 1 -6.77 25.27 21.34
CA MET A 1 -5.82 24.17 21.08
C MET A 1 -6.68 22.92 21.03
N GLU A 2 -6.72 22.22 19.91
CA GLU A 2 -7.66 21.10 19.73
C GLU A 2 -7.24 19.93 20.63
N ASP A 3 -8.20 19.38 21.38
CA ASP A 3 -8.03 18.21 22.25
C ASP A 3 -8.04 16.91 21.42
N VAL A 4 -7.20 16.86 20.39
CA VAL A 4 -7.12 15.71 19.49
C VAL A 4 -6.22 14.65 20.11
N ARG A 5 -6.82 13.50 20.41
CA ARG A 5 -6.13 12.35 21.00
C ARG A 5 -5.76 11.26 20.00
N SER A 6 -6.45 11.21 18.86
CA SER A 6 -6.18 10.23 17.80
C SER A 6 -6.25 10.90 16.43
N VAL A 7 -5.27 10.63 15.57
CA VAL A 7 -5.21 11.15 14.20
C VAL A 7 -4.85 10.03 13.24
N GLU A 8 -5.61 9.94 12.15
CA GLU A 8 -5.27 9.08 11.01
C GLU A 8 -5.12 9.93 9.74
N TYR A 9 -3.98 9.77 9.07
CA TYR A 9 -3.73 10.28 7.73
C TYR A 9 -3.67 9.10 6.75
N ARG A 10 -4.43 9.20 5.66
CA ARG A 10 -4.48 8.19 4.59
C ARG A 10 -4.01 8.78 3.26
N ALA A 11 -3.64 7.88 2.35
CA ALA A 11 -3.22 8.22 0.99
C ALA A 11 -2.00 9.15 0.89
N LEU A 12 -1.09 9.08 1.86
CA LEU A 12 0.14 9.86 1.87
C LEU A 12 1.06 9.43 0.71
N ARG A 13 1.61 10.40 -0.02
CA ARG A 13 2.59 10.18 -1.09
C ARG A 13 3.99 10.57 -0.65
N GLU A 14 4.07 11.70 0.00
CA GLU A 14 5.28 12.27 0.58
C GLU A 14 4.84 13.10 1.79
N THR A 15 5.44 12.84 2.95
CA THR A 15 5.04 13.49 4.19
C THR A 15 6.20 13.61 5.16
N ASP A 16 6.10 14.58 6.07
CA ASP A 16 6.88 14.66 7.30
C ASP A 16 5.94 14.76 8.53
N THR A 17 6.52 14.76 9.73
CA THR A 17 5.76 14.82 11.00
C THR A 17 5.80 16.18 11.69
N LYS A 18 6.38 17.22 11.07
CA LYS A 18 6.58 18.53 11.71
C LYS A 18 5.26 19.23 12.03
N ALA A 19 4.30 19.15 11.10
CA ALA A 19 2.99 19.76 11.27
C ALA A 19 2.15 19.13 12.39
N LEU A 20 2.54 17.95 12.89
CA LEU A 20 1.84 17.25 13.97
C LEU A 20 2.08 17.89 15.33
N ALA A 21 3.16 18.68 15.51
CA ALA A 21 3.53 19.28 16.79
C ALA A 21 2.43 20.13 17.45
N LYS A 22 1.42 20.57 16.66
CA LYS A 22 0.24 21.27 17.16
C LYS A 22 -0.71 20.38 17.99
N TYR A 23 -0.67 19.07 17.84
CA TYR A 23 -1.51 18.11 18.56
C TYR A 23 -0.84 17.68 19.87
N THR A 24 -0.81 18.58 20.85
CA THR A 24 -0.08 18.36 22.11
C THR A 24 -0.64 17.25 23.00
N GLN A 25 -1.90 16.85 22.79
CA GLN A 25 -2.59 15.77 23.52
C GLN A 25 -2.69 14.47 22.72
N LEU A 26 -1.98 14.36 21.59
CA LEU A 26 -2.06 13.19 20.71
C LEU A 26 -1.53 11.94 21.43
N VAL A 27 -2.33 10.87 21.42
CA VAL A 27 -2.03 9.56 22.01
C VAL A 27 -1.82 8.50 20.93
N GLU A 28 -2.57 8.59 19.84
CA GLU A 28 -2.55 7.62 18.74
C GLU A 28 -2.33 8.31 17.40
N LEU A 29 -1.44 7.75 16.57
CA LEU A 29 -1.15 8.25 15.24
C LEU A 29 -1.09 7.10 14.24
N THR A 30 -1.88 7.21 13.16
CA THR A 30 -1.77 6.33 12.00
C THR A 30 -1.38 7.13 10.77
N LEU A 31 -0.28 6.73 10.12
CA LEU A 31 0.19 7.27 8.85
C LEU A 31 0.13 6.17 7.78
N ARG A 32 -0.74 6.33 6.79
CA ARG A 32 -0.93 5.36 5.72
C ARG A 32 -0.63 5.98 4.35
N GLY A 33 0.36 5.43 3.66
CA GLY A 33 0.70 5.80 2.28
C GLY A 33 -0.24 5.21 1.22
N ALA A 34 -0.06 5.59 -0.05
CA ALA A 34 -0.81 5.00 -1.18
C ALA A 34 -0.04 4.69 -2.48
N PRO A 35 1.13 4.04 -2.47
CA PRO A 35 2.16 4.05 -1.44
C PRO A 35 2.89 5.41 -1.41
N GLY A 36 3.69 5.65 -0.39
CA GLY A 36 4.42 6.91 -0.24
C GLY A 36 5.74 6.79 0.51
N ARG A 37 6.25 7.95 0.94
CA ARG A 37 7.47 8.09 1.74
C ARG A 37 7.28 9.02 2.94
N LEU A 38 7.92 8.68 4.06
CA LEU A 38 8.02 9.51 5.25
C LEU A 38 9.43 10.12 5.28
N THR A 39 9.56 11.35 4.79
CA THR A 39 10.85 12.00 4.53
C THR A 39 11.54 12.50 5.81
N ASP A 40 10.77 12.81 6.84
CA ASP A 40 11.31 13.27 8.12
C ASP A 40 10.36 12.91 9.27
N ALA A 41 10.80 11.99 10.12
CA ALA A 41 10.07 11.55 11.29
C ALA A 41 10.37 12.39 12.55
N SER A 42 11.29 13.37 12.52
CA SER A 42 11.78 14.06 13.72
C SER A 42 10.71 14.82 14.51
N GLY A 43 9.64 15.31 13.85
CA GLY A 43 8.54 16.04 14.49
C GLY A 43 7.77 15.21 15.52
N LEU A 44 7.87 13.88 15.42
CA LEU A 44 7.36 12.92 16.40
C LEU A 44 7.85 13.22 17.82
N ALA A 45 9.11 13.63 17.99
CA ALA A 45 9.68 13.91 19.31
C ALA A 45 8.98 15.05 20.09
N ALA A 46 8.17 15.88 19.41
CA ALA A 46 7.39 16.94 20.03
C ALA A 46 6.11 16.44 20.71
N LEU A 47 5.60 15.26 20.33
CA LEU A 47 4.30 14.73 20.73
C LEU A 47 4.37 13.98 22.06
N LYS A 48 4.70 14.63 23.18
CA LYS A 48 5.04 13.96 24.45
C LYS A 48 4.04 12.91 24.97
N GLY A 49 2.77 12.96 24.55
CA GLY A 49 1.72 12.01 24.92
C GLY A 49 1.54 10.80 23.97
N LEU A 50 2.21 10.76 22.80
CA LEU A 50 1.98 9.70 21.81
C LEU A 50 2.49 8.36 22.36
N ARG A 51 1.63 7.35 22.26
CA ARG A 51 1.84 6.02 22.79
C ARG A 51 1.72 4.94 21.74
N GLU A 52 0.81 5.14 20.77
CA GLU A 52 0.54 4.22 19.69
C GLU A 52 0.89 4.85 18.34
N LEU A 53 1.74 4.18 17.56
CA LEU A 53 2.11 4.60 16.22
C LEU A 53 1.96 3.46 15.22
N THR A 54 1.14 3.68 14.21
CA THR A 54 1.04 2.81 13.04
C THR A 54 1.55 3.52 11.79
N ILE A 55 2.53 2.93 11.11
CA ILE A 55 3.02 3.36 9.80
C ILE A 55 2.73 2.24 8.81
N ALA A 56 2.04 2.56 7.72
CA ALA A 56 1.74 1.59 6.67
C ALA A 56 2.01 2.17 5.28
N GLU A 57 2.55 1.36 4.36
CA GLU A 57 2.70 1.71 2.94
C GLU A 57 3.59 2.96 2.70
N LEU A 58 4.52 3.22 3.61
CA LEU A 58 5.52 4.29 3.54
C LEU A 58 6.91 3.66 3.40
N TYR A 59 7.26 3.29 2.16
CA TYR A 59 8.38 2.38 1.89
C TYR A 59 9.76 3.03 2.02
N GLU A 60 9.84 4.36 2.06
CA GLU A 60 11.06 5.10 2.33
C GLU A 60 10.89 5.88 3.64
N LEU A 61 11.76 5.56 4.61
CA LEU A 61 11.81 6.20 5.92
C LEU A 61 13.27 6.58 6.19
N ASP A 62 13.57 7.85 6.44
CA ASP A 62 14.92 8.19 6.93
C ASP A 62 15.08 7.73 8.38
N ALA A 63 15.46 6.46 8.57
CA ALA A 63 15.63 5.85 9.89
C ALA A 63 16.68 6.57 10.74
N LYS A 64 17.61 7.33 10.14
CA LYS A 64 18.58 8.15 10.89
C LYS A 64 17.93 9.33 11.60
N ARG A 65 16.78 9.78 11.12
CA ARG A 65 15.97 10.85 11.73
C ARG A 65 14.88 10.31 12.65
N TRP A 66 14.87 9.00 12.91
CA TRP A 66 13.96 8.41 13.87
C TRP A 66 14.28 8.86 15.30
N PRO A 67 13.28 9.25 16.11
CA PRO A 67 13.52 9.62 17.51
C PRO A 67 13.96 8.40 18.33
N THR A 68 15.20 8.42 18.86
CA THR A 68 15.82 7.29 19.58
C THR A 68 15.45 7.20 21.06
N SER A 69 15.15 8.33 21.69
CA SER A 69 14.76 8.40 23.11
C SER A 69 13.29 8.06 23.36
N TRP A 70 12.50 7.85 22.31
CA TRP A 70 11.08 7.66 22.44
C TRP A 70 10.71 6.20 22.69
N ARG A 71 9.65 5.98 23.45
CA ARG A 71 9.12 4.65 23.77
C ARG A 71 7.63 4.68 23.49
N PHE A 72 7.21 3.79 22.62
CA PHE A 72 5.81 3.54 22.31
C PHE A 72 5.32 2.39 23.19
N ASP A 73 4.04 2.45 23.58
CA ASP A 73 3.35 1.29 24.14
C ASP A 73 3.02 0.30 23.00
N GLY A 74 2.83 0.82 21.76
CA GLY A 74 2.72 0.05 20.53
C GLY A 74 3.30 0.78 19.31
N LEU A 75 4.21 0.11 18.59
CA LEU A 75 4.78 0.59 17.33
C LEU A 75 4.61 -0.47 16.24
N THR A 76 3.67 -0.24 15.34
CA THR A 76 3.41 -1.14 14.21
C THR A 76 3.86 -0.51 12.89
N ILE A 77 4.69 -1.21 12.15
CA ILE A 77 5.11 -0.81 10.80
C ILE A 77 4.80 -1.91 9.80
N ARG A 78 4.10 -1.54 8.71
CA ARG A 78 3.75 -2.43 7.60
C ARG A 78 4.22 -1.84 6.27
N GLY A 79 5.18 -2.50 5.62
CA GLY A 79 5.74 -2.00 4.36
C GLY A 79 6.77 -0.91 4.61
N LEU A 80 8.04 -1.31 4.50
CA LEU A 80 9.23 -0.46 4.66
C LEU A 80 10.37 -1.03 3.81
N ASN A 81 11.36 -0.22 3.45
CA ASN A 81 12.64 -0.72 2.97
C ASN A 81 13.31 -1.60 4.05
N LYS A 82 13.90 -2.73 3.64
CA LYS A 82 14.72 -3.62 4.49
C LYS A 82 15.84 -2.90 5.24
N ALA A 83 16.53 -1.95 4.60
CA ALA A 83 17.61 -1.19 5.24
C ALA A 83 17.09 -0.36 6.41
N ASP A 84 16.01 0.38 6.18
CA ASP A 84 15.35 1.20 7.20
C ASP A 84 14.73 0.32 8.30
N ALA A 85 14.23 -0.86 7.95
CA ALA A 85 13.61 -1.79 8.90
C ALA A 85 14.65 -2.32 9.87
N ALA A 86 15.83 -2.68 9.36
CA ALA A 86 16.96 -3.12 10.19
C ALA A 86 17.48 -1.98 11.07
N ALA A 87 17.61 -0.77 10.52
CA ALA A 87 18.06 0.41 11.28
C ALA A 87 17.07 0.75 12.41
N LEU A 88 15.77 0.72 12.13
CA LEU A 88 14.73 0.98 13.11
C LEU A 88 14.70 -0.09 14.19
N ALA A 89 14.71 -1.37 13.82
CA ALA A 89 14.75 -2.48 14.77
C ALA A 89 15.93 -2.35 15.76
N LYS A 90 17.10 -1.98 15.24
CA LYS A 90 18.28 -1.70 16.08
C LYS A 90 18.07 -0.49 17.00
N SER A 91 17.46 0.59 16.50
CA SER A 91 17.22 1.80 17.30
C SER A 91 16.19 1.61 18.43
N GLN A 92 15.32 0.60 18.29
CA GLN A 92 14.25 0.25 19.24
C GLN A 92 14.57 -1.03 20.01
N GLU A 93 15.82 -1.50 19.99
CA GLU A 93 16.23 -2.68 20.74
C GLU A 93 15.94 -2.49 22.23
N GLY A 94 15.29 -3.48 22.86
CA GLY A 94 14.81 -3.41 24.24
C GLY A 94 13.47 -2.67 24.44
N ALA A 95 12.90 -2.03 23.40
CA ALA A 95 11.52 -1.56 23.41
C ALA A 95 10.59 -2.72 23.02
N GLY A 96 9.86 -3.28 23.99
CA GLY A 96 9.02 -4.49 23.79
C GLY A 96 7.80 -4.31 22.87
N ALA A 97 7.62 -3.14 22.27
CA ALA A 97 6.40 -2.73 21.56
C ALA A 97 6.52 -2.69 20.02
N LEU A 98 7.68 -3.07 19.44
CA LEU A 98 7.92 -2.95 18.00
C LEU A 98 7.46 -4.19 17.22
N ALA A 99 6.57 -3.98 16.25
CA ALA A 99 6.18 -4.97 15.24
C ALA A 99 6.44 -4.44 13.82
N ILE A 100 7.44 -4.99 13.14
CA ILE A 100 7.71 -4.71 11.72
C ILE A 100 7.24 -5.89 10.86
N ARG A 101 6.42 -5.63 9.84
CA ARG A 101 5.95 -6.62 8.85
C ARG A 101 6.11 -6.09 7.42
N GLY A 102 6.25 -7.01 6.46
CA GLY A 102 6.27 -6.66 5.04
C GLY A 102 7.48 -5.83 4.60
N ALA A 103 8.66 -6.01 5.21
CA ALA A 103 9.87 -5.30 4.78
C ALA A 103 10.35 -5.80 3.41
N LYS A 104 10.61 -4.87 2.47
CA LYS A 104 10.92 -5.17 1.06
C LYS A 104 12.31 -4.64 0.67
N SER A 105 12.97 -5.31 -0.27
CA SER A 105 14.24 -4.83 -0.82
C SER A 105 14.01 -3.67 -1.80
N ASP A 106 15.06 -2.88 -2.06
CA ASP A 106 15.04 -1.81 -3.08
C ASP A 106 14.57 -2.32 -4.45
N ALA A 107 15.07 -3.49 -4.86
CA ALA A 107 14.68 -4.12 -6.11
C ALA A 107 13.17 -4.45 -6.14
N TRP A 108 12.63 -4.96 -5.04
CA TRP A 108 11.20 -5.24 -4.95
C TRP A 108 10.39 -3.94 -4.99
N ILE A 109 10.81 -2.90 -4.26
CA ILE A 109 10.14 -1.60 -4.21
C ILE A 109 10.12 -0.99 -5.62
N ALA A 110 11.27 -0.88 -6.27
CA ALA A 110 11.38 -0.32 -7.62
C ALA A 110 10.47 -1.02 -8.64
N GLU A 111 10.28 -2.33 -8.50
CA GLU A 111 9.47 -3.13 -9.44
C GLU A 111 7.97 -3.15 -9.08
N ASN A 112 7.60 -3.12 -7.80
CA ASN A 112 6.25 -3.47 -7.33
C ASN A 112 5.50 -2.33 -6.63
N LEU A 113 6.13 -1.17 -6.38
CA LEU A 113 5.48 -0.07 -5.66
C LEU A 113 4.16 0.37 -6.32
N GLY A 114 4.12 0.42 -7.65
CA GLY A 114 2.91 0.74 -8.42
C GLY A 114 1.92 -0.41 -8.62
N ASN A 115 2.13 -1.58 -8.01
CA ASN A 115 1.23 -2.72 -8.13
C ASN A 115 0.10 -2.61 -7.08
N PRO A 116 -1.19 -2.64 -7.48
CA PRO A 116 -2.30 -2.52 -6.54
C PRO A 116 -2.35 -3.70 -5.56
N PHE A 117 -1.93 -4.89 -5.99
CA PHE A 117 -1.96 -6.13 -5.20
C PHE A 117 -0.71 -6.34 -4.34
N ARG A 118 0.18 -5.35 -4.24
CA ARG A 118 1.49 -5.50 -3.58
C ARG A 118 1.39 -5.96 -2.12
N HIS A 119 0.35 -5.50 -1.42
CA HIS A 119 0.15 -5.78 0.00
C HIS A 119 -0.45 -7.18 0.22
N TRP A 120 -1.08 -7.79 -0.80
CA TRP A 120 -1.59 -9.17 -0.71
C TRP A 120 -0.47 -10.18 -0.45
N GLU A 121 0.76 -9.88 -0.90
CA GLU A 121 1.92 -10.74 -0.65
C GLU A 121 2.30 -10.79 0.83
N ASP A 122 2.02 -9.73 1.60
CA ASP A 122 2.39 -9.66 3.01
C ASP A 122 1.49 -10.57 3.87
N ASP A 123 0.23 -10.71 3.49
CA ASP A 123 -0.72 -11.61 4.15
C ASP A 123 -0.58 -13.04 3.64
N GLU A 124 -0.49 -13.23 2.32
CA GLU A 124 -0.42 -14.55 1.68
C GLU A 124 0.53 -14.53 0.47
N PRO A 125 1.81 -14.90 0.65
CA PRO A 125 2.84 -14.67 -0.35
C PRO A 125 2.59 -15.27 -1.73
N ALA A 126 2.10 -16.52 -1.79
CA ALA A 126 1.84 -17.19 -3.07
C ALA A 126 0.67 -16.52 -3.83
N PHE A 127 -0.40 -16.21 -3.11
CA PHE A 127 -1.58 -15.51 -3.60
C PHE A 127 -1.22 -14.11 -4.13
N GLY A 128 -0.56 -13.30 -3.31
CA GLY A 128 -0.16 -11.95 -3.69
C GLY A 128 0.81 -11.93 -4.88
N ARG A 129 1.78 -12.84 -4.94
CA ARG A 129 2.68 -12.97 -6.11
C ARG A 129 1.94 -13.30 -7.39
N ALA A 130 0.93 -14.17 -7.34
CA ALA A 130 0.13 -14.52 -8.50
C ALA A 130 -0.71 -13.33 -9.00
N ALA A 131 -1.39 -12.61 -8.09
CA ALA A 131 -2.14 -11.40 -8.42
C ALA A 131 -1.22 -10.29 -8.96
N MET A 132 -0.07 -10.06 -8.32
CA MET A 132 0.92 -9.09 -8.79
C MET A 132 1.42 -9.43 -10.20
N ALA A 133 1.68 -10.69 -10.50
CA ALA A 133 2.11 -11.13 -11.83
C ALA A 133 1.02 -10.91 -12.89
N ALA A 134 -0.25 -11.21 -12.55
CA ALA A 134 -1.40 -10.93 -13.41
C ALA A 134 -1.49 -9.44 -13.75
N TRP A 135 -1.38 -8.57 -12.75
CA TRP A 135 -1.36 -7.13 -12.94
C TRP A 135 -0.20 -6.67 -13.82
N LYS A 136 1.04 -7.12 -13.55
CA LYS A 136 2.21 -6.74 -14.34
C LYS A 136 2.01 -7.05 -15.82
N LYS A 137 1.48 -8.24 -16.14
CA LYS A 137 1.18 -8.65 -17.51
C LYS A 137 0.13 -7.74 -18.15
N ALA A 138 -1.00 -7.51 -17.47
CA ALA A 138 -2.10 -6.70 -17.97
C ALA A 138 -1.68 -5.23 -18.15
N ASN A 139 -0.99 -4.64 -17.17
CA ASN A 139 -0.50 -3.28 -17.20
C ASN A 139 0.55 -3.05 -18.31
N ALA A 140 1.46 -4.01 -18.53
CA ALA A 140 2.39 -3.95 -19.65
C ALA A 140 1.68 -3.99 -21.01
N ALA A 141 0.63 -4.81 -21.15
CA ALA A 141 -0.18 -4.86 -22.37
C ALA A 141 -0.98 -3.56 -22.57
N ALA A 142 -1.62 -3.05 -21.53
CA ALA A 142 -2.37 -1.79 -21.55
C ALA A 142 -1.49 -0.59 -21.95
N ARG A 143 -0.27 -0.49 -21.40
CA ARG A 143 0.70 0.56 -21.75
C ARG A 143 1.10 0.54 -23.22
N LYS A 144 1.21 -0.65 -23.83
CA LYS A 144 1.49 -0.79 -25.28
C LYS A 144 0.32 -0.30 -26.15
N LEU A 145 -0.91 -0.42 -25.66
CA LEU A 145 -2.10 0.07 -26.37
C LEU A 145 -2.32 1.57 -26.18
N GLY A 146 -2.06 2.08 -24.96
CA GLY A 146 -2.26 3.48 -24.57
C GLY A 146 -3.74 3.92 -24.62
N ALA A 147 -3.97 5.23 -24.49
CA ALA A 147 -5.30 5.82 -24.44
C ALA A 147 -6.07 5.80 -25.79
N LYS A 148 -5.46 5.30 -26.86
CA LYS A 148 -6.08 5.12 -28.19
C LYS A 148 -6.33 3.66 -28.51
N ALA A 149 -6.42 2.81 -27.47
CA ALA A 149 -6.67 1.40 -27.63
C ALA A 149 -7.98 1.15 -28.39
N ALA A 150 -7.94 0.32 -29.43
CA ALA A 150 -9.16 -0.18 -30.05
C ALA A 150 -9.94 -1.02 -29.01
N LYS A 151 -11.25 -0.77 -28.89
CA LYS A 151 -12.14 -1.42 -27.91
C LYS A 151 -11.96 -2.95 -27.81
N PRO A 152 -11.83 -3.72 -28.92
CA PRO A 152 -11.60 -5.17 -28.83
C PRO A 152 -10.26 -5.53 -28.18
N LYS A 153 -9.19 -4.77 -28.45
CA LYS A 153 -7.87 -5.02 -27.86
C LYS A 153 -7.85 -4.69 -26.37
N ALA A 154 -8.51 -3.60 -25.96
CA ALA A 154 -8.66 -3.25 -24.55
C ALA A 154 -9.45 -4.32 -23.79
N LYS A 155 -10.53 -4.84 -24.38
CA LYS A 155 -11.31 -5.95 -23.80
C LYS A 155 -10.44 -7.17 -23.56
N VAL A 156 -9.61 -7.58 -24.52
CA VAL A 156 -8.71 -8.74 -24.34
C VAL A 156 -7.78 -8.56 -23.13
N VAL A 157 -7.20 -7.37 -22.95
CA VAL A 157 -6.33 -7.10 -21.79
C VAL A 157 -7.09 -7.20 -20.47
N LEU A 158 -8.31 -6.66 -20.42
CA LEU A 158 -9.18 -6.69 -19.25
C LEU A 158 -9.67 -8.11 -18.93
N ASP A 159 -10.12 -8.86 -19.95
CA ASP A 159 -10.52 -10.26 -19.82
C ASP A 159 -9.37 -11.13 -19.30
N ASP A 160 -8.16 -10.92 -19.82
CA ASP A 160 -6.98 -11.66 -19.39
C ASP A 160 -6.64 -11.40 -17.91
N LEU A 161 -6.83 -10.17 -17.43
CA LEU A 161 -6.68 -9.83 -16.01
C LEU A 161 -7.72 -10.56 -15.17
N VAL A 162 -9.00 -10.47 -15.52
CA VAL A 162 -10.10 -11.12 -14.76
C VAL A 162 -9.92 -12.62 -14.73
N LYS A 163 -9.62 -13.26 -15.88
CA LYS A 163 -9.36 -14.71 -15.95
C LYS A 163 -8.14 -15.14 -15.15
N ALA A 164 -7.15 -14.27 -14.99
CA ALA A 164 -6.01 -14.55 -14.14
C ALA A 164 -6.39 -14.46 -12.65
N LEU A 165 -7.20 -13.46 -12.27
CA LEU A 165 -7.70 -13.31 -10.91
C LEU A 165 -8.69 -14.42 -10.51
N ASN A 166 -9.59 -14.86 -11.41
CA ASN A 166 -10.44 -16.04 -11.16
C ASN A 166 -9.61 -17.30 -10.88
N ARG A 167 -8.47 -17.48 -11.58
CA ARG A 167 -7.54 -18.59 -11.31
C ARG A 167 -6.81 -18.46 -9.97
N VAL A 168 -6.63 -17.24 -9.47
CA VAL A 168 -6.09 -16.99 -8.14
C VAL A 168 -7.16 -17.33 -7.10
N ASP A 169 -8.39 -16.83 -7.28
CA ASP A 169 -9.56 -17.11 -6.44
C ASP A 169 -9.84 -18.60 -6.27
N ALA A 170 -9.84 -19.35 -7.38
CA ALA A 170 -10.08 -20.78 -7.38
C ALA A 170 -9.06 -21.59 -6.55
N LYS A 171 -7.87 -21.03 -6.29
CA LYS A 171 -6.85 -21.65 -5.43
C LYS A 171 -6.88 -21.13 -4.00
N HIS A 172 -7.23 -19.85 -3.85
CA HIS A 172 -7.23 -19.11 -2.60
C HIS A 172 -8.35 -18.08 -2.70
N ALA A 173 -9.43 -18.30 -1.94
CA ALA A 173 -10.60 -17.44 -2.02
C ALA A 173 -10.22 -15.97 -1.79
N ILE A 174 -10.57 -15.12 -2.77
CA ILE A 174 -10.49 -13.68 -2.66
C ILE A 174 -11.61 -13.26 -1.71
N ASP A 175 -11.24 -12.75 -0.53
CA ASP A 175 -12.20 -12.21 0.42
C ASP A 175 -12.88 -10.92 -0.08
N THR A 176 -13.95 -10.50 0.58
CA THR A 176 -14.72 -9.31 0.18
C THR A 176 -13.88 -8.05 -0.03
N LEU A 177 -12.88 -7.81 0.82
CA LEU A 177 -12.03 -6.62 0.69
C LEU A 177 -11.14 -6.71 -0.55
N ARG A 178 -10.54 -7.88 -0.78
CA ARG A 178 -9.67 -8.12 -1.95
C ARG A 178 -10.47 -8.10 -3.26
N ARG A 179 -11.76 -8.42 -3.24
CA ARG A 179 -12.66 -8.28 -4.40
C ARG A 179 -12.83 -6.81 -4.80
N ASP A 180 -13.07 -5.94 -3.83
CA ASP A 180 -13.19 -4.49 -4.09
C ASP A 180 -11.88 -3.92 -4.67
N GLU A 181 -10.73 -4.32 -4.11
CA GLU A 181 -9.42 -3.91 -4.60
C GLU A 181 -9.10 -4.43 -6.01
N ALA A 182 -9.53 -5.66 -6.33
CA ALA A 182 -9.45 -6.22 -7.67
C ALA A 182 -10.30 -5.45 -8.68
N ALA A 183 -11.54 -5.08 -8.29
CA ALA A 183 -12.41 -4.24 -9.11
C ALA A 183 -11.80 -2.85 -9.34
N ASP A 184 -11.28 -2.21 -8.30
CA ASP A 184 -10.63 -0.90 -8.39
C ASP A 184 -9.42 -0.92 -9.33
N ALA A 185 -8.57 -1.95 -9.22
CA ALA A 185 -7.45 -2.17 -10.11
C ALA A 185 -7.90 -2.35 -11.57
N TYR A 186 -8.93 -3.18 -11.79
CA TYR A 186 -9.52 -3.40 -13.11
C TYR A 186 -10.03 -2.09 -13.73
N PHE A 187 -10.81 -1.30 -12.99
CA PHE A 187 -11.36 -0.04 -13.49
C PHE A 187 -10.28 1.01 -13.72
N ALA A 188 -9.23 1.04 -12.89
CA ALA A 188 -8.08 1.91 -13.13
C ALA A 188 -7.36 1.56 -14.44
N LEU A 189 -7.20 0.27 -14.74
CA LEU A 189 -6.60 -0.20 -15.98
C LEU A 189 -7.48 0.14 -17.20
N ALA A 190 -8.80 -0.05 -17.09
CA ALA A 190 -9.78 0.30 -18.12
C ALA A 190 -9.75 1.80 -18.45
N ARG A 191 -9.74 2.66 -17.42
CA ARG A 191 -9.59 4.12 -17.58
C ARG A 191 -8.29 4.49 -18.28
N GLY A 192 -7.18 3.83 -17.94
CA GLY A 192 -5.88 4.06 -18.59
C GLY A 192 -5.87 3.75 -20.10
N MET A 193 -6.76 2.86 -20.57
CA MET A 193 -6.97 2.54 -21.98
C MET A 193 -8.15 3.30 -22.61
N ALA A 194 -8.73 4.28 -21.90
CA ALA A 194 -9.90 5.06 -22.31
C ALA A 194 -11.15 4.21 -22.62
N VAL A 195 -11.34 3.09 -21.92
CA VAL A 195 -12.59 2.31 -21.98
C VAL A 195 -13.69 3.03 -21.21
N ALA A 196 -14.89 3.13 -21.78
CA ALA A 196 -16.04 3.72 -21.12
C ALA A 196 -16.44 2.93 -19.86
N ALA A 197 -16.81 3.62 -18.78
CA ALA A 197 -17.17 2.98 -17.50
C ALA A 197 -18.24 1.90 -17.66
N ALA A 198 -19.32 2.19 -18.38
CA ALA A 198 -20.41 1.23 -18.64
C ALA A 198 -19.97 -0.01 -19.45
N ASP A 199 -18.94 0.11 -20.29
CA ASP A 199 -18.37 -1.06 -20.97
C ASP A 199 -17.52 -1.90 -20.00
N ALA A 200 -16.68 -1.24 -19.20
CA ALA A 200 -15.83 -1.90 -18.21
C ALA A 200 -16.67 -2.63 -17.13
N GLU A 201 -17.73 -2.00 -16.62
CA GLU A 201 -18.65 -2.59 -15.64
C GLU A 201 -19.28 -3.86 -16.19
N ARG A 202 -19.91 -3.75 -17.38
CA ARG A 202 -20.53 -4.91 -18.04
C ARG A 202 -19.53 -6.04 -18.27
N TRP A 203 -18.32 -5.74 -18.77
CA TRP A 203 -17.31 -6.76 -19.02
C TRP A 203 -16.78 -7.42 -17.75
N LEU A 204 -16.70 -6.68 -16.65
CA LEU A 204 -16.31 -7.24 -15.36
C LEU A 204 -17.39 -8.17 -14.83
N ASP A 205 -18.66 -7.74 -14.85
CA ASP A 205 -19.80 -8.53 -14.39
C ASP A 205 -19.99 -9.81 -15.21
N ASP A 206 -19.74 -9.76 -16.53
CA ASP A 206 -19.81 -10.93 -17.42
C ASP A 206 -18.76 -12.01 -17.10
N LEU A 207 -17.65 -11.66 -16.43
CA LEU A 207 -16.46 -12.52 -16.33
C LEU A 207 -15.95 -12.80 -14.92
N ARG A 208 -16.25 -11.96 -13.93
CA ARG A 208 -15.76 -12.18 -12.57
C ARG A 208 -16.45 -13.38 -11.95
N GLU A 209 -15.68 -14.23 -11.30
CA GLU A 209 -16.17 -15.40 -10.56
C GLU A 209 -15.89 -15.30 -9.05
N TRP A 210 -15.14 -14.26 -8.65
CA TRP A 210 -14.93 -13.85 -7.27
C TRP A 210 -15.98 -12.84 -6.86
#